data_AF-A0A814ELM7-F1
#
_entry.id   AF-A0A814ELM7-F1
#
_cell.length_a   1.000
_cell.length_b   1.000
_cell.length_c   1.000
_cell.angle_alpha   90.00
_cell.angle_beta   90.00
_cell.angle_gamma   90.00
#
_symmetry.space_group_name_H-M   'P 1'
#
loop_
_entity.id
_entity.type
_entity.pdbx_description
1 polymer ?
#
loop_
_entity_poly.entity_id
_entity_poly.type
_entity_poly.pdbx_seq_one_letter_code
_entity_poly.pdbx_strand_id
1 'polypeptide(L)'
;MDEECDIVIGYKLKFWPKITNKRLETLQHTKPPIYKQIRDSSVYAIPKWCKHTSEEAARYEFHLSFSAVELTLVKLRTTIEKMLNRIARYIYYKHIRRDSDHIKSYVIKIIVLWMCEEFDLEHEFQNVHDEEIIAIELGKRFINFTLDKLNQHYCKHYFIDDVNIIFASGLAV
;
A
#
# COMPACT_ATOMS: atom_id res chain seq x y z
N MET A 1 -5.12 22.75 -15.22
CA MET A 1 -5.44 21.51 -14.48
C MET A 1 -6.33 21.96 -13.36
N ASP A 2 -7.61 21.64 -13.43
CA ASP A 2 -8.50 21.86 -12.31
C ASP A 2 -8.06 20.91 -11.20
N GLU A 3 -7.74 21.46 -10.02
CA GLU A 3 -7.36 20.66 -8.85
C GLU A 3 -8.62 19.95 -8.35
N GLU A 4 -8.77 18.68 -8.73
CA GLU A 4 -9.80 17.82 -8.20
C GLU A 4 -9.48 17.50 -6.74
N CYS A 5 -10.42 17.78 -5.84
CA CYS A 5 -10.28 17.56 -4.40
C CYS A 5 -11.27 16.49 -3.94
N ASP A 6 -10.75 15.35 -3.51
CA ASP A 6 -11.55 14.26 -2.97
C ASP A 6 -11.89 14.53 -1.49
N ILE A 7 -13.16 14.82 -1.21
CA ILE A 7 -13.68 14.88 0.16
C ILE A 7 -14.22 13.50 0.54
N VAL A 8 -13.56 12.85 1.50
CA VAL A 8 -13.91 11.50 1.96
C VAL A 8 -14.42 11.55 3.40
N ILE A 9 -15.68 11.14 3.60
CA ILE A 9 -16.30 11.02 4.93
C ILE A 9 -15.95 9.65 5.49
N GLY A 10 -15.50 9.58 6.75
CA GLY A 10 -15.18 8.32 7.40
C GLY A 10 -15.35 8.36 8.91
N TYR A 11 -15.65 7.22 9.50
CA TYR A 11 -15.81 7.04 10.94
C TYR A 11 -14.48 6.60 11.55
N LYS A 12 -13.91 7.42 12.44
CA LYS A 12 -12.72 7.06 13.21
C LYS A 12 -13.05 5.92 14.17
N LEU A 13 -12.34 4.80 14.05
CA LEU A 13 -12.50 3.67 14.96
C LEU A 13 -11.70 3.90 16.25
N LYS A 14 -12.27 3.49 17.39
CA LYS A 14 -11.60 3.54 18.70
C LYS A 14 -10.55 2.43 18.88
N PHE A 15 -10.64 1.38 18.07
CA PHE A 15 -9.77 0.22 18.13
C PHE A 15 -9.50 -0.32 16.73
N TRP A 16 -8.41 -1.04 16.58
CA TRP A 16 -8.09 -1.75 15.34
C TRP A 16 -8.95 -3.02 15.25
N PRO A 17 -9.62 -3.27 14.11
CA PRO A 17 -10.40 -4.49 13.90
C PRO A 17 -9.55 -5.76 13.99
N LYS A 18 -10.14 -6.88 14.45
CA LYS A 18 -9.43 -8.17 14.58
C LYS A 18 -8.91 -8.74 13.26
N ILE A 19 -9.49 -8.31 12.14
CA ILE A 19 -9.09 -8.75 10.79
C ILE A 19 -7.77 -8.12 10.31
N THR A 20 -7.18 -7.21 11.11
CA THR A 20 -5.92 -6.57 10.73
C THR A 20 -4.77 -7.57 10.73
N ASN A 21 -3.85 -7.38 9.78
CA ASN A 21 -2.75 -8.29 9.51
C ASN A 21 -1.90 -8.55 10.77
N LYS A 22 -1.85 -9.82 11.19
CA LYS A 22 -1.08 -10.25 12.37
C LYS A 22 0.41 -10.00 12.23
N ARG A 23 0.93 -9.88 11.01
CA ARG A 23 2.32 -9.54 10.75
C ARG A 23 2.71 -8.17 11.28
N LEU A 24 1.77 -7.24 11.45
CA LEU A 24 2.08 -5.98 12.13
C LEU A 24 2.51 -6.21 13.58
N GLU A 25 2.09 -7.31 14.21
CA GLU A 25 2.51 -7.69 15.56
C GLU A 25 3.98 -8.15 15.59
N THR A 26 4.57 -8.60 14.47
CA THR A 26 6.00 -8.93 14.45
C THR A 26 6.88 -7.68 14.61
N LEU A 27 6.39 -6.51 14.15
CA LEU A 27 7.05 -5.23 14.37
C LEU A 27 7.13 -4.86 15.86
N GLN A 28 6.24 -5.40 16.70
CA GLN A 28 6.32 -5.20 18.15
C GLN A 28 7.65 -5.70 18.72
N HIS A 29 8.21 -6.76 18.13
CA HIS A 29 9.46 -7.36 18.57
C HIS A 29 10.67 -6.82 17.82
N THR A 30 10.56 -6.60 16.50
CA THR A 30 11.69 -6.20 15.65
C THR A 30 11.92 -4.69 15.63
N LYS A 31 10.85 -3.89 15.69
CA LYS A 31 10.92 -2.42 15.66
C LYS A 31 9.88 -1.78 16.62
N PRO A 32 9.99 -1.99 17.95
CA PRO A 32 8.96 -1.58 18.92
C PRO A 32 8.55 -0.10 18.86
N PRO A 33 9.47 0.88 18.68
CA PRO A 33 9.10 2.29 18.56
C PRO A 33 8.27 2.59 17.30
N ILE A 34 8.51 1.87 16.21
CA ILE A 34 7.76 2.00 14.96
C ILE A 34 6.38 1.37 15.12
N TYR A 35 6.33 0.16 15.70
CA TYR A 35 5.06 -0.51 16.01
C TYR A 35 4.12 0.37 16.84
N LYS A 36 4.64 1.00 17.90
CA LYS A 36 3.84 1.90 18.74
C LYS A 36 3.25 3.06 17.93
N GLN A 37 4.06 3.74 17.12
CA GLN A 37 3.58 4.85 16.28
C GLN A 37 2.54 4.41 15.24
N ILE A 38 2.71 3.22 14.66
CA ILE A 38 1.71 2.62 13.75
C ILE A 38 0.41 2.35 14.49
N ARG A 39 0.44 1.73 15.68
CA ARG A 39 -0.76 1.37 16.44
C ARG A 39 -1.49 2.56 17.05
N ASP A 40 -0.76 3.62 17.39
CA ASP A 40 -1.32 4.90 17.82
C ASP A 40 -2.00 5.65 16.65
N SER A 41 -1.74 5.24 15.40
CA SER A 41 -2.41 5.80 14.22
C SER A 41 -3.85 5.30 14.11
N SER A 42 -4.72 6.19 13.62
CA SER A 42 -6.15 5.95 13.53
C SER A 42 -6.52 5.10 12.32
N VAL A 43 -7.49 4.20 12.51
CA VAL A 43 -8.14 3.44 11.42
C VAL A 43 -9.54 4.01 11.23
N TYR A 44 -9.99 4.07 9.98
CA TYR A 44 -11.28 4.64 9.62
C TYR A 44 -12.15 3.58 8.94
N ALA A 45 -13.46 3.62 9.17
CA ALA A 45 -14.45 2.93 8.36
C ALA A 45 -15.09 3.95 7.41
N ILE A 46 -14.94 3.73 6.11
CA ILE A 46 -15.43 4.64 5.06
C ILE A 46 -16.64 3.96 4.40
N PRO A 47 -17.77 4.66 4.21
CA PRO A 47 -18.91 4.11 3.51
C PRO A 47 -18.58 3.95 2.02
N LYS A 48 -18.90 2.78 1.46
CA LYS A 48 -18.80 2.47 0.04
C LYS A 48 -20.18 2.15 -0.50
N TRP A 49 -20.53 2.80 -1.61
CA TRP A 49 -21.77 2.50 -2.31
C TRP A 49 -21.62 1.21 -3.11
N CYS A 50 -22.45 0.21 -2.80
CA CYS A 50 -22.54 -1.02 -3.55
C CYS A 50 -23.57 -0.86 -4.66
N LYS A 51 -23.17 -1.10 -5.91
CA LYS A 51 -24.06 -1.06 -7.08
C LYS A 51 -24.87 -2.37 -7.27
N HIS A 52 -24.74 -3.34 -6.36
CA HIS A 52 -25.21 -4.71 -6.54
C HIS A 52 -26.43 -5.10 -5.68
N THR A 53 -27.44 -4.23 -5.59
CA THR A 53 -28.76 -4.65 -5.11
C THR A 53 -29.83 -3.91 -5.89
N SER A 54 -30.40 -4.60 -6.88
CA SER A 54 -31.79 -4.35 -7.26
C SER A 54 -32.65 -4.56 -6.02
N GLU A 55 -33.57 -3.63 -5.74
CA GLU A 55 -34.50 -3.59 -4.60
C GLU A 55 -33.98 -2.91 -3.32
N GLU A 56 -34.37 -1.63 -3.18
CA GLU A 56 -34.79 -0.88 -1.97
C GLU A 56 -34.00 -0.92 -0.65
N ALA A 57 -32.87 -1.61 -0.55
CA ALA A 57 -31.95 -1.47 0.56
C ALA A 57 -30.54 -1.25 0.01
N ALA A 58 -30.21 0.00 -0.31
CA ALA A 58 -28.82 0.43 -0.45
C ALA A 58 -28.12 0.21 0.90
N ARG A 59 -27.61 -1.00 1.14
CA ARG A 59 -26.80 -1.30 2.30
C ARG A 59 -25.48 -0.60 2.10
N TYR A 60 -25.18 0.37 2.96
CA TYR A 60 -23.84 0.92 3.05
C TYR A 60 -22.92 -0.19 3.57
N GLU A 61 -22.05 -0.68 2.69
CA GLU A 61 -20.90 -1.45 3.14
C GLU A 61 -19.82 -0.48 3.58
N PHE A 62 -19.07 -0.87 4.62
CA PHE A 62 -17.94 -0.09 5.09
C PHE A 62 -16.66 -0.78 4.65
N HIS A 63 -15.74 -0.01 4.07
CA HIS A 63 -14.36 -0.47 3.88
C HIS A 63 -13.45 0.17 4.93
N LEU A 64 -12.48 -0.61 5.41
CA LEU A 64 -11.46 -0.10 6.31
C LEU A 64 -10.44 0.73 5.53
N SER A 65 -10.08 1.87 6.09
CA SER A 65 -9.01 2.73 5.59
C SER A 65 -7.93 2.89 6.65
N PHE A 66 -6.70 2.69 6.18
CA PHE A 66 -5.47 2.79 6.96
C PHE A 66 -4.65 4.02 6.55
N SER A 67 -5.24 5.03 5.89
CA SER A 67 -4.49 6.16 5.32
C SER A 67 -3.62 6.92 6.33
N ALA A 68 -4.08 7.08 7.58
CA ALA A 68 -3.25 7.68 8.64
C ALA A 68 -2.05 6.79 9.01
N VAL A 69 -2.26 5.48 9.07
CA VAL A 69 -1.20 4.48 9.33
C VAL A 69 -0.17 4.50 8.20
N GLU A 70 -0.63 4.53 6.95
CA GLU A 70 0.22 4.60 5.77
C GLU A 70 1.07 5.88 5.76
N LEU A 71 0.49 7.02 6.17
CA LEU A 71 1.22 8.28 6.29
C LEU A 71 2.32 8.17 7.36
N THR A 72 2.01 7.54 8.51
CA THR A 72 3.00 7.27 9.55
C THR A 72 4.13 6.40 9.03
N LEU A 73 3.82 5.30 8.33
CA LEU A 73 4.81 4.44 7.69
C LEU A 73 5.70 5.23 6.73
N VAL A 74 5.13 6.05 5.85
CA VAL A 74 5.90 6.88 4.91
C VAL A 74 6.86 7.84 5.63
N LYS A 75 6.47 8.40 6.78
CA LYS A 75 7.35 9.28 7.57
C LYS A 75 8.53 8.50 8.17
N LEU A 76 8.28 7.29 8.65
CA LEU A 76 9.25 6.42 9.32
C LEU A 76 10.21 5.71 8.36
N ARG A 77 9.90 5.68 7.06
CA ARG A 77 10.76 5.08 6.04
C ARG A 77 12.14 5.74 5.95
N THR A 78 13.14 4.92 5.63
CA THR A 78 14.49 5.38 5.34
C THR A 78 14.54 6.20 4.04
N THR A 79 15.69 6.82 3.77
CA THR A 79 15.89 7.59 2.53
C THR A 79 15.74 6.70 1.29
N ILE A 80 16.29 5.48 1.34
CA ILE A 80 16.22 4.51 0.24
C ILE A 80 14.77 4.06 0.00
N GLU A 81 14.01 3.75 1.05
CA GLU A 81 12.60 3.36 0.94
C GLU A 81 11.70 4.51 0.42
N LYS A 82 12.03 5.76 0.78
CA LYS A 82 11.38 6.96 0.24
C LYS A 82 11.71 7.15 -1.24
N MET A 83 12.94 6.86 -1.66
CA MET A 83 13.36 6.88 -3.05
C MET A 83 12.61 5.82 -3.87
N LEU A 84 12.51 4.58 -3.38
CA LEU A 84 11.71 3.52 -3.98
C LEU A 84 10.26 3.96 -4.21
N ASN A 85 9.62 4.58 -3.21
CA ASN A 85 8.25 5.07 -3.33
C ASN A 85 8.09 6.13 -4.45
N ARG A 86 9.07 7.02 -4.61
CA ARG A 86 9.07 8.04 -5.68
C ARG A 86 9.22 7.39 -7.05
N ILE A 87 10.15 6.44 -7.19
CA ILE A 87 10.38 5.69 -8.43
C ILE A 87 9.13 4.90 -8.82
N ALA A 88 8.55 4.14 -7.89
CA ALA A 88 7.34 3.36 -8.13
C ALA A 88 6.15 4.24 -8.57
N ARG A 89 5.95 5.40 -7.91
CA ARG A 89 4.92 6.37 -8.32
C ARG A 89 5.19 6.94 -9.70
N TYR A 90 6.44 7.29 -10.00
CA TYR A 90 6.81 7.82 -11.32
C TYR A 90 6.53 6.77 -12.41
N ILE A 91 6.97 5.53 -12.23
CA ILE A 91 6.70 4.42 -13.15
C ILE A 91 5.20 4.25 -13.34
N TYR A 92 4.43 4.23 -12.23
CA TYR A 92 2.98 4.11 -12.29
C TYR A 92 2.32 5.21 -13.14
N TYR A 93 2.55 6.48 -12.80
CA TYR A 93 1.87 7.58 -13.48
C TYR A 93 2.33 7.78 -14.92
N LYS A 94 3.60 7.49 -15.22
CA LYS A 94 4.16 7.69 -16.56
C LYS A 94 3.88 6.52 -17.50
N HIS A 95 3.90 5.28 -17.00
CA HIS A 95 3.90 4.08 -17.83
C HIS A 95 2.74 3.12 -17.58
N ILE A 96 2.14 3.09 -16.38
CA ILE A 96 1.10 2.08 -16.07
C ILE A 96 -0.31 2.68 -16.17
N ARG A 97 -0.53 3.86 -15.58
CA ARG A 97 -1.86 4.49 -15.47
C ARG A 97 -2.54 4.69 -16.82
N ARG A 98 -1.77 4.97 -17.87
CA ARG A 98 -2.32 5.21 -19.22
C ARG A 98 -2.72 3.93 -19.94
N ASP A 99 -2.08 2.82 -19.59
CA ASP A 99 -2.18 1.56 -20.32
C ASP A 99 -3.03 0.52 -19.56
N SER A 100 -3.38 0.79 -18.29
CA SER A 100 -4.18 -0.12 -17.47
C SER A 100 -5.06 0.63 -16.46
N ASP A 101 -6.36 0.70 -16.76
CA ASP A 101 -7.37 1.24 -15.84
C ASP A 101 -7.59 0.37 -14.59
N HIS A 102 -7.21 -0.91 -14.68
CA HIS A 102 -7.41 -1.88 -13.62
C HIS A 102 -6.31 -1.80 -12.54
N ILE A 103 -5.09 -1.38 -12.90
CA ILE A 103 -4.01 -1.17 -11.93
C ILE A 103 -4.17 0.21 -11.30
N LYS A 104 -4.66 0.23 -10.06
CA LYS A 104 -4.81 1.46 -9.28
C LYS A 104 -3.50 1.80 -8.57
N SER A 105 -3.26 3.09 -8.36
CA SER A 105 -2.13 3.61 -7.55
C SER A 105 -2.01 2.92 -6.18
N TYR A 106 -3.15 2.53 -5.59
CA TYR A 106 -3.18 1.81 -4.33
C TYR A 106 -2.53 0.41 -4.39
N VAL A 107 -2.66 -0.31 -5.50
CA VAL A 107 -1.99 -1.61 -5.71
C VAL A 107 -0.47 -1.43 -5.66
N ILE A 108 0.03 -0.41 -6.37
CA ILE A 108 1.45 -0.04 -6.39
C ILE A 108 1.94 0.30 -4.97
N LYS A 109 1.15 1.05 -4.20
CA LYS A 109 1.48 1.38 -2.81
C LYS A 109 1.62 0.15 -1.93
N ILE A 110 0.72 -0.83 -2.05
CA ILE A 110 0.79 -2.09 -1.30
C ILE A 110 2.01 -2.91 -1.73
N ILE A 111 2.33 -2.96 -3.02
CA ILE A 111 3.54 -3.65 -3.50
C ILE A 111 4.80 -3.01 -2.91
N VAL A 112 4.91 -1.68 -2.91
CA VAL A 112 6.05 -0.96 -2.30
C VAL A 112 6.13 -1.26 -0.80
N LEU A 113 5.00 -1.29 -0.09
CA LEU A 113 4.98 -1.66 1.33
C LEU A 113 5.57 -3.06 1.55
N TRP A 114 5.17 -4.05 0.75
CA TRP A 114 5.74 -5.39 0.84
C TRP A 114 7.22 -5.44 0.49
N MET A 115 7.64 -4.72 -0.54
CA MET A 115 9.03 -4.66 -0.94
C MET A 115 9.92 -4.09 0.18
N CYS A 116 9.47 -3.06 0.90
CA CYS A 116 10.20 -2.55 2.07
C CYS A 116 10.28 -3.54 3.24
N GLU A 117 9.37 -4.53 3.33
CA GLU A 117 9.43 -5.56 4.37
C GLU A 117 10.20 -6.81 3.96
N GLU A 118 10.23 -7.13 2.66
CA GLU A 118 10.90 -8.32 2.14
C GLU A 118 12.41 -8.08 1.92
N PHE A 119 12.83 -6.82 1.72
CA PHE A 119 14.23 -6.47 1.46
C PHE A 119 14.75 -5.48 2.51
N ASP A 120 15.96 -5.72 3.00
CA ASP A 120 16.68 -4.77 3.87
C ASP A 120 17.41 -3.72 3.02
N LEU A 121 16.62 -2.88 2.35
CA LEU A 121 17.12 -1.92 1.37
C LEU A 121 18.16 -0.96 1.94
N GLU A 122 18.02 -0.57 3.21
CA GLU A 122 18.99 0.34 3.84
C GLU A 122 20.36 -0.33 3.97
N HIS A 123 20.40 -1.57 4.46
CA HIS A 123 21.64 -2.31 4.59
C HIS A 123 22.28 -2.61 3.23
N GLU A 124 21.48 -2.98 2.23
CA GLU A 124 21.98 -3.33 0.89
C GLU A 124 22.65 -2.14 0.19
N PHE A 125 22.11 -0.93 0.35
CA PHE A 125 22.61 0.27 -0.33
C PHE A 125 23.52 1.16 0.55
N GLN A 126 23.84 0.73 1.78
CA GLN A 126 24.62 1.55 2.75
C GLN A 126 25.99 2.02 2.23
N ASN A 127 26.59 1.27 1.30
CA ASN A 127 27.92 1.55 0.73
C ASN A 127 27.87 2.06 -0.73
N VAL A 128 26.67 2.28 -1.27
CA VAL A 128 26.51 2.83 -2.62
C VAL A 128 26.34 4.33 -2.49
N HIS A 129 27.30 5.10 -3.02
CA HIS A 129 27.27 6.57 -2.93
C HIS A 129 26.62 7.23 -4.15
N ASP A 130 26.39 6.46 -5.22
CA ASP A 130 25.79 6.95 -6.45
C ASP A 130 24.27 6.77 -6.42
N GLU A 131 23.55 7.88 -6.26
CA GLU A 131 22.08 7.90 -6.21
C GLU A 131 21.43 7.41 -7.52
N GLU A 132 22.08 7.61 -8.67
CA GLU A 132 21.56 7.17 -9.96
C GLU A 132 21.60 5.63 -10.06
N ILE A 133 22.71 5.02 -9.63
CA ILE A 133 22.84 3.56 -9.57
C ILE A 133 21.79 2.97 -8.64
N ILE A 134 21.60 3.56 -7.44
CA ILE A 134 20.57 3.12 -6.49
C ILE A 134 19.18 3.20 -7.14
N ALA A 135 18.86 4.33 -7.79
CA ALA A 135 17.55 4.53 -8.40
C ALA A 135 17.27 3.54 -9.52
N ILE A 136 18.25 3.26 -10.38
CA ILE A 136 18.12 2.27 -11.46
C ILE A 136 17.87 0.87 -10.88
N GLU A 137 18.63 0.48 -9.85
CA GLU A 137 18.50 -0.84 -9.25
C GLU A 137 17.16 -1.00 -8.51
N LEU A 138 16.75 0.00 -7.73
CA LEU A 138 15.42 0.03 -7.11
C LEU A 138 14.30 -0.07 -8.16
N GLY A 139 14.45 0.63 -9.29
CA GLY A 139 13.49 0.57 -10.39
C GLY A 139 13.36 -0.83 -11.01
N LYS A 140 14.50 -1.47 -11.30
CA LYS A 140 14.53 -2.86 -11.83
C LYS A 140 13.87 -3.84 -10.86
N ARG A 141 14.25 -3.78 -9.59
CA ARG A 141 13.70 -4.66 -8.55
C ARG A 141 12.21 -4.43 -8.34
N PHE A 142 11.77 -3.17 -8.34
CA PHE A 142 10.36 -2.85 -8.24
C PHE A 142 9.55 -3.44 -9.39
N ILE A 143 10.04 -3.32 -10.64
CA ILE A 143 9.39 -3.90 -11.82
C ILE A 143 9.32 -5.43 -11.70
N ASN A 144 10.44 -6.08 -11.40
CA ASN A 144 10.49 -7.54 -11.28
C ASN A 144 9.57 -8.05 -10.16
N PHE A 145 9.64 -7.44 -8.99
CA PHE A 145 8.78 -7.79 -7.86
C PHE A 145 7.29 -7.59 -8.17
N THR A 146 6.95 -6.50 -8.88
CA THR A 146 5.58 -6.25 -9.34
C THR A 146 5.12 -7.33 -10.32
N LEU A 147 5.95 -7.67 -11.30
CA LEU A 147 5.65 -8.73 -12.28
C LEU A 147 5.48 -10.08 -11.59
N ASP A 148 6.31 -10.43 -10.61
CA ASP A 148 6.18 -11.67 -9.84
C ASP A 148 4.83 -11.75 -9.14
N LYS A 149 4.40 -10.69 -8.43
CA LYS A 149 3.09 -10.68 -7.76
C LYS A 149 1.92 -10.73 -8.75
N LEU A 150 2.05 -10.08 -9.92
CA LEU A 150 1.04 -10.13 -10.98
C LEU A 150 0.94 -11.52 -11.61
N ASN A 151 2.07 -12.16 -11.93
CA ASN A 151 2.14 -13.50 -12.51
C ASN A 151 1.62 -14.57 -11.53
N GLN A 152 1.81 -14.37 -10.23
CA GLN A 152 1.23 -15.23 -9.19
C GLN A 152 -0.27 -14.97 -8.98
N HIS A 153 -0.82 -13.93 -9.61
CA HIS A 153 -2.16 -13.39 -9.35
C HIS A 153 -2.43 -13.15 -7.85
N TYR A 154 -1.37 -12.83 -7.09
CA TYR A 154 -1.43 -12.79 -5.64
C TYR A 154 -0.55 -11.69 -5.06
N CYS A 155 -1.20 -10.75 -4.37
CA CYS A 155 -0.53 -9.83 -3.46
C CYS A 155 -1.47 -9.56 -2.30
N LYS A 156 -1.10 -10.03 -1.12
CA LYS A 156 -1.86 -9.85 0.11
C LYS A 156 -1.97 -8.36 0.45
N HIS A 157 -3.12 -7.92 0.94
CA HIS A 157 -3.27 -6.56 1.43
C HIS A 157 -2.39 -6.36 2.68
N TYR A 158 -1.64 -5.26 2.72
CA TYR A 158 -0.63 -5.07 3.77
C TYR A 158 -1.24 -5.04 5.18
N PHE A 159 -2.44 -4.46 5.34
CA PHE A 159 -3.09 -4.33 6.65
C PHE A 159 -4.20 -5.35 6.94
N ILE A 160 -4.61 -6.19 5.98
CA ILE A 160 -5.76 -7.11 6.15
C ILE A 160 -5.36 -8.45 5.55
N ASP A 161 -5.35 -9.51 6.36
CA ASP A 161 -4.76 -10.77 5.93
C ASP A 161 -5.53 -11.46 4.79
N ASP A 162 -6.85 -11.36 4.83
CA ASP A 162 -7.72 -12.17 3.97
C ASP A 162 -8.03 -11.51 2.61
N VAL A 163 -7.36 -10.40 2.29
CA VAL A 163 -7.61 -9.65 1.05
C VAL A 163 -6.45 -9.84 0.09
N ASN A 164 -6.70 -10.44 -1.07
CA ASN A 164 -5.78 -10.42 -2.20
C ASN A 164 -6.07 -9.18 -3.07
N ILE A 165 -5.13 -8.24 -3.12
CA ILE A 165 -5.32 -6.96 -3.78
C ILE A 165 -5.27 -7.03 -5.30
N ILE A 166 -4.62 -8.05 -5.88
CA ILE A 166 -4.63 -8.31 -7.31
C ILE A 166 -6.03 -8.74 -7.73
N PHE A 167 -6.61 -9.69 -7.00
CA PHE A 167 -7.98 -10.15 -7.24
C PHE A 167 -9.03 -9.06 -6.97
N ALA A 168 -8.91 -8.34 -5.85
CA ALA A 168 -9.82 -7.25 -5.49
C ALA A 168 -9.79 -6.07 -6.48
N SER A 169 -8.74 -5.98 -7.31
CA SER A 169 -8.60 -4.97 -8.36
C SER A 169 -9.06 -5.46 -9.74
N GLY A 170 -9.52 -6.71 -9.85
CA GLY A 170 -9.94 -7.32 -11.13
C GLY A 170 -8.76 -7.62 -12.06
N LEU A 171 -7.57 -7.87 -11.50
CA LEU A 171 -6.33 -8.15 -12.25
C LEU A 171 -6.03 -9.65 -12.38
N ALA A 172 -6.87 -10.51 -11.78
CA ALA A 172 -6.85 -11.93 -12.05
C ALA A 172 -7.81 -12.20 -13.21
N VAL A 173 -7.26 -12.69 -14.33
CA VAL A 173 -8.02 -13.17 -15.50
C VAL A 173 -8.03 -14.68 -15.45
#